data_AF-A0A2I0A5M8-F1
#
_entry.id   AF-A0A2I0A5M8-F1
#
_cell.length_a   1.000
_cell.length_b   1.000
_cell.length_c   1.000
_cell.angle_alpha   90.00
_cell.angle_beta   90.00
_cell.angle_gamma   90.00
#
_symmetry.space_group_name_H-M   'P 1'
#
loop_
_entity.id
_entity.type
_entity.pdbx_description
1 polymer ?
#
loop_
_entity_poly.entity_id
_entity_poly.type
_entity_poly.pdbx_seq_one_letter_code
_entity_poly.pdbx_strand_id
1 'polypeptide(L)'
;MTCSWTYSRITGFNLEWDVLYCSVPTSPGGGYRSSLGRVFLNTKEMVQVVEAPDIVKNKVSFSILGLLDGEVSLKGKLRVMDEKWIQVIFEPPELKIGSLGFQYGGESEVKLEISYIDEKIRLGKGSRGSLFVFSRRG
;
A
#
# COMPACT_ATOMS: atom_id res chain seq x y z
N MET A 1 23.91 10.14 8.50
CA MET A 1 22.95 10.57 9.56
C MET A 1 21.50 10.68 9.05
N THR A 2 21.22 10.27 7.80
CA THR A 2 19.96 10.44 7.07
C THR A 2 19.01 9.24 7.17
N CYS A 3 19.55 8.02 7.28
CA CYS A 3 18.76 6.76 7.32
C CYS A 3 17.75 6.71 8.50
N SER A 4 18.17 7.07 9.71
CA SER A 4 17.28 7.09 10.90
C SER A 4 16.14 8.12 10.78
N TRP A 5 16.39 9.22 10.06
CA TRP A 5 15.44 10.32 9.95
C TRP A 5 14.32 10.03 8.94
N THR A 6 14.67 9.48 7.76
CA THR A 6 13.69 9.01 6.79
C THR A 6 12.90 7.82 7.34
N TYR A 7 13.58 6.88 8.01
CA TYR A 7 12.91 5.75 8.66
C TYR A 7 11.89 6.21 9.70
N SER A 8 12.29 7.04 10.66
CA SER A 8 11.40 7.53 11.72
C SER A 8 10.20 8.34 11.20
N ARG A 9 10.33 9.04 10.07
CA ARG A 9 9.20 9.72 9.42
C ARG A 9 8.28 8.76 8.66
N ILE A 10 8.79 7.63 8.16
CA ILE A 10 7.99 6.61 7.49
C ILE A 10 7.31 5.69 8.51
N THR A 11 8.01 5.30 9.58
CA THR A 11 7.59 4.34 10.60
C THR A 11 7.18 4.99 11.92
N GLY A 12 6.91 6.30 11.89
CA GLY A 12 6.26 6.98 13.01
C GLY A 12 5.03 6.21 13.48
N PHE A 13 4.67 6.33 14.76
CA PHE A 13 3.58 5.54 15.33
C PHE A 13 2.28 5.71 14.53
N ASN A 14 1.76 4.59 14.00
CA ASN A 14 0.46 4.45 13.34
C ASN A 14 0.19 5.54 12.29
N LEU A 15 1.06 5.64 11.29
CA LEU A 15 0.85 6.57 10.17
C LEU A 15 -0.06 5.96 9.13
N GLU A 16 -1.16 6.63 8.84
CA GLU A 16 -2.06 6.28 7.75
C GLU A 16 -1.84 7.20 6.54
N TRP A 17 -1.80 6.60 5.35
CA TRP A 17 -1.53 7.29 4.09
C TRP A 17 -2.55 6.87 3.04
N ASP A 18 -3.29 7.82 2.49
CA ASP A 18 -4.07 7.63 1.27
C ASP A 18 -3.16 7.52 0.05
N VAL A 19 -3.41 6.54 -0.80
CA VAL A 19 -2.72 6.42 -2.09
C VAL A 19 -3.46 7.24 -3.13
N LEU A 20 -3.11 8.53 -3.23
CA LEU A 20 -3.77 9.46 -4.15
C LEU A 20 -3.50 9.14 -5.62
N TYR A 21 -2.30 8.69 -5.95
CA TYR A 21 -1.91 8.41 -7.32
C TYR A 21 -0.92 7.26 -7.44
N CYS A 22 -1.06 6.48 -8.52
CA CYS A 22 0.00 5.63 -9.03
C CYS A 22 0.05 5.65 -10.56
N SER A 23 1.24 5.84 -11.12
CA SER A 23 1.42 5.89 -12.58
C SER A 23 1.17 4.56 -13.29
N VAL A 24 1.33 3.45 -12.58
CA VAL A 24 1.06 2.10 -13.07
C VAL A 24 -0.06 1.52 -12.21
N PRO A 25 -1.32 1.52 -12.68
CA PRO A 25 -2.47 1.14 -11.86
C PRO A 25 -2.36 -0.24 -11.22
N THR A 26 -1.66 -1.20 -11.84
CA THR A 26 -1.46 -2.55 -11.30
C THR A 26 -0.37 -2.66 -10.24
N SER A 27 0.40 -1.60 -9.98
CA SER A 27 1.46 -1.60 -8.96
C SER A 27 0.94 -1.61 -7.52
N PRO A 28 -0.05 -0.76 -7.14
CA PRO A 28 -0.75 -0.90 -5.88
C PRO A 28 -1.93 -1.87 -6.04
N GLY A 29 -1.83 -3.05 -5.42
CA GLY A 29 -2.93 -4.00 -5.36
C GLY A 29 -3.05 -4.96 -6.55
N GLY A 30 -2.07 -5.10 -7.44
CA GLY A 30 -2.04 -6.17 -8.44
C GLY A 30 -3.21 -6.16 -9.44
N GLY A 31 -3.67 -7.36 -9.84
CA GLY A 31 -4.67 -7.58 -10.90
C GLY A 31 -6.06 -6.95 -10.66
N TYR A 32 -6.33 -6.46 -9.45
CA TYR A 32 -7.55 -5.72 -9.08
C TYR A 32 -7.72 -4.40 -9.85
N ARG A 33 -6.63 -3.89 -10.45
CA ARG A 33 -6.65 -2.71 -11.33
C ARG A 33 -6.39 -3.03 -12.81
N SER A 34 -6.52 -4.30 -13.22
CA SER A 34 -6.68 -4.64 -14.63
C SER A 34 -7.93 -3.94 -15.21
N SER A 35 -7.97 -3.72 -16.52
CA SER A 35 -9.11 -3.09 -17.21
C SER A 35 -10.45 -3.77 -16.86
N LEU A 36 -10.43 -5.09 -16.62
CA LEU A 36 -11.57 -5.87 -16.14
C LEU A 36 -11.87 -5.64 -14.65
N GLY A 37 -10.86 -5.56 -13.79
CA GLY A 37 -11.06 -5.29 -12.35
C GLY A 37 -11.72 -3.93 -12.07
N ARG A 38 -11.39 -2.89 -12.86
CA ARG A 38 -12.02 -1.56 -12.77
C ARG A 38 -13.49 -1.51 -13.18
N VAL A 39 -13.95 -2.45 -13.99
CA VAL A 39 -15.35 -2.49 -14.48
C VAL A 39 -16.28 -3.20 -13.49
N PHE A 40 -15.75 -4.15 -12.70
CA PHE A 40 -16.55 -4.93 -11.74
C PHE A 40 -16.35 -4.52 -10.27
N LEU A 41 -15.27 -3.81 -9.93
CA LEU A 41 -14.92 -3.40 -8.57
C LEU A 41 -14.81 -1.88 -8.48
N ASN A 42 -15.83 -1.25 -7.90
CA ASN A 42 -15.79 0.18 -7.57
C ASN A 42 -14.87 0.36 -6.37
N THR A 43 -13.59 0.66 -6.60
CA THR A 43 -12.63 0.95 -5.53
C THR A 43 -13.08 2.20 -4.78
N LYS A 44 -13.38 2.07 -3.49
CA LYS A 44 -13.82 3.17 -2.62
C LYS A 44 -12.62 3.86 -1.97
N GLU A 45 -11.73 3.07 -1.37
CA GLU A 45 -10.59 3.58 -0.61
C GLU A 45 -9.34 2.74 -0.84
N MET A 46 -8.19 3.41 -0.76
CA MET A 46 -6.88 2.77 -0.82
C MET A 46 -5.96 3.42 0.21
N VAL A 47 -5.66 2.67 1.25
CA VAL A 47 -4.95 3.16 2.43
C VAL A 47 -3.73 2.30 2.67
N GLN A 48 -2.60 2.95 2.91
CA GLN A 48 -1.42 2.31 3.47
C GLN A 48 -1.26 2.75 4.92
N VAL A 49 -1.30 1.78 5.83
CA VAL A 49 -0.97 1.99 7.24
C VAL A 49 0.46 1.52 7.47
N VAL A 50 1.27 2.35 8.13
CA VAL A 50 2.59 1.99 8.61
C VAL A 50 2.56 2.00 10.13
N GLU A 51 2.70 0.83 10.73
CA GLU A 51 2.68 0.60 12.17
C GLU A 51 4.10 0.31 12.65
N ALA A 52 4.48 0.93 13.77
CA ALA A 52 5.75 0.61 14.41
C ALA A 52 5.73 -0.85 14.92
N PRO A 53 6.86 -1.57 14.90
CA PRO A 53 8.19 -1.08 14.50
C PRO A 53 8.46 -1.11 12.99
N ASP A 54 7.78 -1.97 12.23
CA ASP A 54 8.13 -2.28 10.84
C ASP A 54 6.96 -2.89 10.03
N ILE A 55 5.71 -2.70 10.43
CA ILE A 55 4.56 -3.31 9.76
C ILE A 55 3.95 -2.35 8.75
N VAL A 56 3.69 -2.83 7.54
CA VAL A 56 2.97 -2.10 6.51
C VAL A 56 1.72 -2.87 6.13
N LYS A 57 0.57 -2.21 6.10
CA LYS A 57 -0.70 -2.76 5.68
C LYS A 57 -1.24 -1.95 4.51
N ASN A 58 -1.40 -2.56 3.36
CA ASN A 58 -2.15 -1.97 2.24
C ASN A 58 -3.58 -2.49 2.30
N LYS A 59 -4.55 -1.60 2.37
CA LYS A 59 -5.97 -1.93 2.34
C LYS A 59 -6.62 -1.29 1.12
N VAL A 60 -7.45 -2.08 0.43
CA VAL A 60 -8.24 -1.64 -0.71
C VAL A 60 -9.67 -2.05 -0.45
N SER A 61 -10.53 -1.07 -0.22
CA SER A 61 -11.97 -1.28 -0.07
C SER A 61 -12.65 -1.08 -1.42
N PHE A 62 -13.59 -1.95 -1.77
CA PHE A 62 -14.31 -1.89 -3.03
C PHE A 62 -15.77 -2.32 -2.86
N SER A 63 -16.59 -2.01 -3.86
CA SER A 63 -17.96 -2.51 -3.96
C SER A 63 -18.15 -3.33 -5.22
N ILE A 64 -18.76 -4.50 -5.07
CA ILE A 64 -19.19 -5.38 -6.16
C ILE A 64 -20.58 -4.94 -6.60
N LEU A 65 -20.70 -4.42 -7.82
CA LEU A 65 -21.96 -3.93 -8.41
C LEU A 65 -22.72 -2.88 -7.55
N GLY A 66 -22.05 -2.24 -6.60
CA GLY A 66 -22.69 -1.27 -5.68
C GLY A 66 -23.56 -1.90 -4.58
N LEU A 67 -23.59 -3.22 -4.47
CA LEU A 67 -24.48 -3.95 -3.55
C LEU A 67 -23.74 -4.61 -2.39
N LEU A 68 -22.52 -5.10 -2.64
CA LEU A 68 -21.76 -5.86 -1.66
C LEU A 68 -20.35 -5.31 -1.52
N ASP A 69 -19.98 -4.94 -0.30
CA ASP A 69 -18.67 -4.39 -0.01
C ASP A 69 -17.65 -5.50 0.27
N GLY A 70 -16.45 -5.28 -0.23
CA GLY A 70 -15.30 -6.14 -0.01
C GLY A 70 -14.06 -5.34 0.33
N GLU A 71 -13.11 -6.00 0.98
CA GLU A 71 -11.81 -5.45 1.34
C GLU A 71 -10.73 -6.45 0.95
N VAL A 72 -9.68 -5.97 0.30
CA VAL A 72 -8.41 -6.69 0.18
C VAL A 72 -7.40 -6.03 1.10
N SER A 73 -6.74 -6.83 1.94
CA SER A 73 -5.64 -6.36 2.77
C SER A 73 -4.38 -7.18 2.52
N LEU A 74 -3.26 -6.49 2.35
CA LEU A 74 -1.93 -7.09 2.33
C LEU A 74 -1.16 -6.57 3.54
N LYS A 75 -0.71 -7.47 4.39
CA LYS A 75 0.18 -7.18 5.51
C LYS A 75 1.60 -7.57 5.13
N GLY A 76 2.56 -6.73 5.48
CA GLY A 76 3.96 -6.99 5.18
C GLY A 76 4.91 -6.38 6.20
N LYS A 77 6.15 -6.85 6.16
CA LYS A 77 7.26 -6.33 6.96
C LYS A 77 8.12 -5.40 6.12
N LEU A 78 8.32 -4.19 6.62
CA LEU A 78 9.18 -3.17 6.08
C LEU A 78 10.62 -3.42 6.52
N ARG A 79 11.53 -3.40 5.55
CA ARG A 79 12.96 -3.50 5.75
C ARG A 79 13.62 -2.29 5.09
N VAL A 80 14.44 -1.58 5.84
CA VAL A 80 15.31 -0.55 5.26
C VAL A 80 16.44 -1.23 4.52
N MET A 81 16.61 -0.89 3.24
CA MET A 81 17.73 -1.39 2.45
C MET A 81 18.91 -0.43 2.55
N ASP A 82 18.66 0.86 2.30
CA ASP A 82 19.64 1.94 2.37
C ASP A 82 18.96 3.28 2.71
N GLU A 83 19.63 4.41 2.48
CA GLU A 83 19.12 5.74 2.82
C GLU A 83 17.87 6.17 2.04
N LYS A 84 17.60 5.53 0.90
CA LYS A 84 16.52 5.91 -0.04
C LYS A 84 15.52 4.79 -0.24
N TRP A 85 15.97 3.55 -0.23
CA TRP A 85 15.17 2.37 -0.56
C TRP A 85 14.66 1.65 0.68
N ILE A 86 13.35 1.41 0.68
CA ILE A 86 12.69 0.44 1.56
C ILE A 86 12.22 -0.76 0.74
N GLN A 87 12.23 -1.92 1.37
CA GLN A 87 11.61 -3.14 0.87
C GLN A 87 10.45 -3.49 1.80
N VAL A 88 9.33 -3.91 1.24
CA VAL A 88 8.24 -4.50 2.01
C VAL A 88 8.01 -5.90 1.48
N ILE A 89 8.08 -6.88 2.38
CA ILE A 89 7.78 -8.29 2.10
C ILE A 89 6.37 -8.54 2.62
N PHE A 90 5.43 -8.72 1.71
CA PHE A 90 4.02 -8.95 2.00
C PHE A 90 3.72 -10.45 2.11
N GLU A 91 2.95 -10.79 3.15
CA GLU A 91 2.26 -12.06 3.32
C GLU A 91 1.19 -12.22 2.21
N PRO A 92 0.65 -13.44 2.00
CA PRO A 92 -0.45 -13.66 1.09
C PRO A 92 -1.64 -12.71 1.38
N PRO A 93 -2.22 -12.08 0.34
CA PRO A 93 -3.37 -11.21 0.50
C PRO A 93 -4.56 -11.88 1.20
N GLU A 94 -5.24 -11.11 2.04
CA GLU A 94 -6.54 -11.45 2.62
C GLU A 94 -7.65 -10.73 1.86
N LEU A 95 -8.67 -11.46 1.42
CA LEU A 95 -9.90 -10.91 0.85
C LEU A 95 -11.06 -11.18 1.82
N LYS A 96 -11.76 -10.11 2.18
CA LYS A 96 -13.00 -10.14 2.97
C LYS A 96 -14.16 -9.67 2.12
N ILE A 97 -15.26 -10.42 2.16
CA ILE A 97 -16.53 -10.08 1.53
C ILE A 97 -17.63 -10.39 2.55
N GLY A 98 -18.32 -9.36 3.06
CA GLY A 98 -19.24 -9.53 4.18
C GLY A 98 -18.55 -10.11 5.41
N SER A 99 -19.06 -11.24 5.94
CA SER A 99 -18.47 -11.97 7.08
C SER A 99 -17.45 -13.05 6.67
N LEU A 100 -17.28 -13.30 5.38
CA LEU A 100 -16.37 -14.33 4.87
C LEU A 100 -14.99 -13.72 4.59
N GLY A 101 -13.94 -14.37 5.10
CA GLY A 101 -12.54 -14.00 4.84
C GLY A 101 -11.74 -15.19 4.34
N PHE A 102 -10.93 -14.99 3.30
CA PHE A 102 -10.04 -16.01 2.76
C PHE A 102 -8.71 -15.41 2.30
N GLN A 103 -7.64 -16.20 2.41
CA GLN A 103 -6.32 -15.86 1.88
C GLN A 103 -6.13 -16.47 0.50
N TYR A 104 -5.44 -15.77 -0.39
CA TYR A 104 -5.15 -16.26 -1.73
C TYR A 104 -3.80 -15.70 -2.23
N GLY A 105 -3.29 -16.29 -3.32
CA GLY A 105 -2.00 -15.89 -3.86
C GLY A 105 -0.83 -16.40 -3.02
N GLY A 106 0.29 -15.68 -3.08
CA GLY A 106 1.49 -16.01 -2.32
C GLY A 106 2.16 -14.75 -1.81
N GLU A 107 3.32 -14.93 -1.17
CA GLU A 107 4.15 -13.81 -0.74
C GLU A 107 4.56 -12.94 -1.93
N SER A 108 4.70 -11.65 -1.67
CA SER A 108 5.17 -10.70 -2.68
C SER A 108 6.12 -9.69 -2.08
N GLU A 109 6.97 -9.09 -2.91
CA GLU A 109 7.87 -8.03 -2.48
C GLU A 109 7.70 -6.75 -3.29
N VAL A 110 7.82 -5.62 -2.61
CA VAL A 110 7.84 -4.30 -3.23
C VAL A 110 9.04 -3.53 -2.71
N LYS A 111 9.77 -2.89 -3.62
CA LYS A 111 10.86 -1.97 -3.29
C LYS A 111 10.44 -0.56 -3.70
N LEU A 112 10.49 0.37 -2.76
CA LEU A 112 10.13 1.78 -2.95
C LEU A 112 11.33 2.66 -2.57
N GLU A 113 11.70 3.54 -3.47
CA GLU A 113 12.52 4.71 -3.18
C GLU A 113 11.61 5.81 -2.64
N ILE A 114 11.89 6.32 -1.44
CA ILE A 114 11.17 7.49 -0.91
C ILE A 114 11.91 8.74 -1.35
N SER A 115 11.38 9.40 -2.39
CA SER A 115 12.02 10.58 -2.99
C SER A 115 11.71 11.87 -2.23
N TYR A 116 10.61 11.89 -1.47
CA TYR A 116 10.20 13.03 -0.66
C TYR A 116 9.25 12.59 0.46
N ILE A 117 9.37 13.20 1.66
CA ILE A 117 8.42 13.02 2.76
C ILE A 117 8.36 14.25 3.67
N ASP A 118 7.16 14.76 3.88
CA ASP A 118 6.85 15.77 4.89
C ASP A 118 5.66 15.32 5.76
N GLU A 119 5.11 16.25 6.55
CA GLU A 119 3.95 16.01 7.41
C GLU A 119 2.64 15.68 6.68
N LYS A 120 2.52 15.94 5.38
CA LYS A 120 1.29 15.79 4.59
C LYS A 120 1.44 14.86 3.39
N ILE A 121 2.57 14.90 2.70
CA ILE A 121 2.81 14.24 1.42
C ILE A 121 4.05 13.36 1.50
N ARG A 122 3.94 12.20 0.88
CA ARG A 122 5.08 11.32 0.61
C ARG A 122 5.08 10.93 -0.86
N LEU A 123 6.22 11.05 -1.50
CA LEU A 123 6.43 10.64 -2.88
C LEU A 123 7.31 9.39 -2.90
N GLY A 124 6.88 8.41 -3.70
CA GLY A 124 7.58 7.14 -3.84
C GLY A 124 7.84 6.79 -5.30
N LYS A 125 8.95 6.08 -5.55
CA LYS A 125 9.24 5.46 -6.84
C LYS A 125 9.49 3.97 -6.64
N GLY A 126 8.70 3.13 -7.30
CA GLY A 126 8.90 1.69 -7.30
C GLY A 126 10.15 1.30 -8.08
N SER A 127 10.78 0.19 -7.70
CA SER A 127 11.96 -0.35 -8.39
C SER A 127 11.71 -0.66 -9.87
N ARG A 128 10.45 -0.87 -10.27
CA ARG A 128 10.02 -1.07 -11.66
C ARG A 128 9.59 0.22 -12.37
N GLY A 129 9.86 1.39 -11.78
CA GLY A 129 9.61 2.71 -12.38
C GLY A 129 8.24 3.32 -12.11
N SER A 130 7.36 2.67 -11.35
CA SER A 130 6.07 3.25 -10.96
C SER A 130 6.26 4.44 -10.01
N LEU A 131 5.46 5.49 -10.15
CA LEU A 131 5.47 6.67 -9.29
C LEU A 131 4.24 6.65 -8.39
N PHE A 132 4.40 7.08 -7.15
CA PHE A 132 3.36 7.08 -6.12
C PHE A 132 3.28 8.44 -5.44
N VAL A 133 2.05 8.90 -5.21
CA VAL A 133 1.76 10.05 -4.34
C VAL A 133 0.89 9.56 -3.20
N PHE A 134 1.36 9.80 -1.99
CA PHE A 134 0.64 9.49 -0.77
C PHE A 134 0.29 10.79 -0.04
N SER A 135 -0.91 10.83 0.52
CA SER A 135 -1.33 11.89 1.44
C SER A 135 -1.55 11.32 2.82
N ARG A 136 -1.02 11.95 3.86
CA ARG A 136 -1.19 11.52 5.24
C ARG A 136 -2.64 11.75 5.65
N ARG A 137 -3.24 10.76 6.33
CA ARG A 137 -4.49 10.95 7.07
C ARG A 137 -4.14 11.59 8.42
N GLY A 138 -4.95 12.58 8.82
CA GLY A 138 -4.69 13.49 9.95
C GLY A 138 -4.25 12.81 11.23
#